data_AF-A0A559RQ90-F1
#
_entry.id   AF-A0A559RQ90-F1
#
_cell.length_a   1.000
_cell.length_b   1.000
_cell.length_c   1.000
_cell.angle_alpha   90.00
_cell.angle_beta   90.00
_cell.angle_gamma   90.00
#
_symmetry.space_group_name_H-M   'P 1'
#
loop_
_entity.id
_entity.type
_entity.pdbx_description
1 polymer ?
#
loop_
_entity_poly.entity_id
_entity_poly.type
_entity_poly.pdbx_seq_one_letter_code
_entity_poly.pdbx_strand_id
1 'polypeptide(L)'
;MKKATLYIVIIVILTSCNSIREQVIRKEVVAHLEIGQIIDTRGGLSKDLEVKTTPPLSTPLRVTIKEIAPLKKKATKLLKSKAIIDTLQPIRPDVYYELELIDDIKYIQQINNDKATLNFIKNTSSAGVITKISIITRNNQRLNTASNIFLKQAKDNTLYLEVHDSQNDISIVSFKEFQLLDYEVSTFCYGLNQKFQIQVMDVLEAGKKCDNSLKNRVQDFKEQKSLFDF
;
A
#
# COMPACT_ATOMS: atom_id res chain seq x y z
N MET A 1 -13.89 55.85 -23.71
CA MET A 1 -13.40 54.56 -24.25
C MET A 1 -12.55 53.75 -23.27
N LYS A 2 -11.60 54.33 -22.51
CA LYS A 2 -10.72 53.57 -21.59
C LYS A 2 -11.44 52.77 -20.48
N LYS A 3 -12.55 53.29 -19.94
CA LYS A 3 -13.34 52.63 -18.88
C LYS A 3 -14.05 51.35 -19.34
N ALA A 4 -14.51 51.30 -20.60
CA ALA A 4 -15.20 50.13 -21.14
C ALA A 4 -14.26 48.93 -21.32
N THR A 5 -13.04 49.17 -21.77
CA THR A 5 -11.98 48.15 -21.88
C THR A 5 -11.62 47.51 -20.53
N LEU A 6 -11.62 48.29 -19.44
CA LEU A 6 -11.32 47.77 -18.11
C LEU A 6 -12.39 46.79 -17.60
N TYR A 7 -13.66 47.08 -17.87
CA TYR A 7 -14.77 46.20 -17.49
C TYR A 7 -14.75 44.86 -18.24
N ILE A 8 -14.36 44.87 -19.53
CA ILE A 8 -14.25 43.64 -20.32
C ILE A 8 -13.14 42.73 -19.79
N VAL A 9 -11.99 43.28 -19.39
CA VAL A 9 -10.88 42.50 -18.84
C VAL A 9 -11.27 41.83 -17.51
N ILE A 10 -12.02 42.52 -16.64
CA ILE A 10 -12.46 41.97 -15.36
C ILE A 10 -13.46 40.82 -15.55
N ILE A 11 -14.39 40.94 -16.51
CA ILE A 11 -15.37 39.89 -16.80
C ILE A 11 -14.68 38.62 -17.33
N VAL A 12 -13.65 38.75 -18.17
CA VAL A 12 -12.90 37.60 -18.69
C VAL A 12 -12.20 36.83 -17.56
N ILE A 13 -11.60 37.53 -16.60
CA ILE A 13 -10.91 36.89 -15.45
C ILE A 13 -11.88 36.14 -14.53
N LEU A 14 -13.12 36.64 -14.38
CA LEU A 14 -14.12 35.99 -13.54
C LEU A 14 -14.75 34.74 -14.19
N THR A 15 -14.71 34.61 -15.51
CA THR A 15 -15.23 33.43 -16.23
C THR A 15 -14.24 32.27 -16.33
N SER A 16 -12.97 32.45 -15.98
CA SER A 16 -11.95 31.38 -16.02
C SER A 16 -11.92 30.47 -14.78
N CYS A 17 -12.89 30.59 -13.86
CA CYS A 17 -13.08 29.63 -12.76
C CYS A 17 -13.67 28.31 -13.29
N ASN A 18 -12.87 27.56 -14.04
CA ASN A 18 -13.16 26.16 -14.29
C ASN A 18 -13.04 25.41 -12.96
N SER A 19 -14.17 24.83 -12.52
CA SER A 19 -14.19 23.83 -11.45
C SER A 19 -13.14 22.77 -11.76
N ILE A 20 -12.07 22.75 -10.96
CA ILE A 20 -11.09 21.65 -10.97
C ILE A 20 -11.88 20.43 -10.52
N ARG A 21 -12.36 19.68 -11.51
CA ARG A 21 -13.06 18.43 -11.31
C ARG A 21 -12.04 17.50 -10.68
N GLU A 22 -12.22 17.21 -9.40
CA GLU A 22 -11.43 16.27 -8.61
C GLU A 22 -11.23 15.00 -9.43
N GLN A 23 -10.04 14.87 -10.04
CA GLN A 23 -9.69 13.68 -10.78
C GLN A 23 -9.47 12.62 -9.72
N VAL A 24 -10.47 11.77 -9.52
CA VAL A 24 -10.29 10.49 -8.83
C VAL A 24 -9.17 9.78 -9.56
N ILE A 25 -7.97 9.83 -9.00
CA ILE A 25 -6.76 9.25 -9.58
C ILE A 25 -7.05 7.76 -9.75
N ARG A 26 -7.29 7.34 -11.00
CA ARG A 26 -7.46 5.93 -11.34
C ARG A 26 -6.11 5.26 -11.16
N LYS A 27 -5.93 4.62 -10.01
CA LYS A 27 -4.97 3.53 -9.81
C LYS A 27 -5.33 2.43 -10.83
N GLU A 28 -4.56 2.33 -11.90
CA GLU A 28 -4.62 1.16 -12.77
C GLU A 28 -4.09 0.00 -11.94
N VAL A 29 -4.95 -1.00 -11.72
CA VAL A 29 -4.62 -2.12 -10.84
C VAL A 29 -3.58 -2.94 -11.58
N VAL A 30 -2.32 -2.80 -11.18
CA VAL A 30 -1.30 -3.82 -11.45
C VAL A 30 -1.91 -5.12 -10.94
N ALA A 31 -2.20 -6.02 -11.87
CA ALA A 31 -2.86 -7.27 -11.53
C ALA A 31 -1.98 -7.99 -10.50
N HIS A 32 -2.54 -8.30 -9.34
CA HIS A 32 -1.94 -9.08 -8.24
C HIS A 32 -0.99 -8.31 -7.29
N LEU A 33 -1.50 -7.25 -6.64
CA LEU A 33 -0.83 -6.71 -5.45
C LEU A 33 -1.21 -7.52 -4.21
N GLU A 34 -0.19 -7.81 -3.40
CA GLU A 34 -0.30 -8.59 -2.16
C GLU A 34 0.28 -7.78 -1.00
N ILE A 35 -0.26 -7.99 0.20
CA ILE A 35 0.27 -7.38 1.42
C ILE A 35 1.69 -7.88 1.65
N GLY A 36 2.59 -6.97 2.06
CA GLY A 36 4.00 -7.28 2.33
C GLY A 36 4.89 -7.23 1.08
N GLN A 37 4.34 -6.93 -0.09
CA GLN A 37 5.15 -6.66 -1.28
C GLN A 37 5.81 -5.29 -1.18
N ILE A 38 7.07 -5.22 -1.59
CA ILE A 38 7.82 -3.97 -1.73
C ILE A 38 7.72 -3.49 -3.17
N ILE A 39 7.36 -2.23 -3.28
CA ILE A 39 7.09 -1.56 -4.54
C ILE A 39 7.99 -0.35 -4.71
N ASP A 40 8.13 0.08 -5.96
CA ASP A 40 8.70 1.36 -6.32
C ASP A 40 7.59 2.26 -6.87
N THR A 41 7.45 3.47 -6.31
CA THR A 41 6.39 4.44 -6.65
C THR A 41 6.88 5.61 -7.51
N ARG A 42 7.96 5.43 -8.29
CA ARG A 42 8.47 6.48 -9.21
C ARG A 42 7.35 6.99 -10.12
N GLY A 43 7.21 8.31 -10.24
CA GLY A 43 6.17 8.97 -11.05
C GLY A 43 5.04 9.50 -10.17
N GLY A 44 4.81 10.82 -10.16
CA GLY A 44 3.84 11.49 -9.29
C GLY A 44 2.35 11.15 -9.55
N LEU A 45 2.09 10.12 -10.36
CA LEU A 45 0.79 9.56 -10.67
C LEU A 45 0.86 8.05 -10.39
N SER A 46 -0.19 7.49 -9.80
CA SER A 46 -0.31 6.07 -9.40
C SER A 46 -0.30 5.05 -10.56
N LYS A 47 0.32 5.39 -11.70
CA LYS A 47 0.38 4.61 -12.93
C LYS A 47 1.68 3.83 -13.11
N ASP A 48 2.70 4.15 -12.33
CA ASP A 48 4.06 3.59 -12.47
C ASP A 48 4.45 2.75 -11.23
N LEU A 49 3.47 2.05 -10.64
CA LEU A 49 3.74 1.14 -9.54
C LEU A 49 4.37 -0.15 -10.08
N GLU A 50 5.57 -0.47 -9.63
CA GLU A 50 6.25 -1.71 -9.98
C GLU A 50 6.54 -2.52 -8.72
N VAL A 51 6.08 -3.78 -8.69
CA VAL A 51 6.45 -4.73 -7.64
C VAL A 51 7.90 -5.14 -7.87
N LYS A 52 8.76 -4.89 -6.88
CA LYS A 52 10.21 -5.12 -7.00
C LYS A 52 10.66 -6.38 -6.28
N THR A 53 10.14 -6.59 -5.08
CA THR A 53 10.54 -7.75 -4.26
C THR A 53 9.51 -7.99 -3.16
N THR A 54 9.64 -9.13 -2.50
CA THR A 54 8.96 -9.45 -1.24
C THR A 54 10.04 -9.94 -0.28
N PRO A 55 10.14 -9.38 0.95
CA PRO A 55 11.08 -9.89 1.93
C PRO A 55 10.80 -11.37 2.21
N PRO A 56 11.82 -12.23 2.31
CA PRO A 56 11.60 -13.61 2.69
C PRO A 56 10.96 -13.68 4.08
N LEU A 57 9.83 -14.38 4.19
CA LEU A 57 9.09 -14.50 5.46
C LEU A 57 9.53 -15.76 6.21
N SER A 58 10.46 -15.61 7.15
CA SER A 58 10.86 -16.71 8.04
C SER A 58 9.86 -17.00 9.16
N THR A 59 9.01 -16.02 9.50
CA THR A 59 7.96 -16.13 10.51
C THR A 59 6.62 -15.62 9.98
N PRO A 60 5.47 -16.20 10.40
CA PRO A 60 4.16 -15.69 10.03
C PRO A 60 3.94 -14.28 10.57
N LEU A 61 3.34 -13.42 9.75
CA LEU A 61 3.02 -12.04 10.12
C LEU A 61 1.52 -11.87 10.32
N ARG A 62 1.09 -11.20 11.39
CA ARG A 62 -0.33 -11.04 11.68
C ARG A 62 -0.99 -10.06 10.73
N VAL A 63 -2.16 -10.45 10.22
CA VAL A 63 -3.02 -9.64 9.36
C VAL A 63 -4.38 -9.47 10.06
N THR A 64 -4.92 -8.26 10.04
CA THR A 64 -6.30 -8.00 10.43
C THR A 64 -7.20 -7.99 9.21
N ILE A 65 -8.45 -8.37 9.42
CA ILE A 65 -9.50 -8.26 8.42
C ILE A 65 -10.65 -7.43 8.98
N LYS A 66 -11.18 -6.54 8.15
CA LYS A 66 -12.37 -5.77 8.47
C LYS A 66 -13.38 -5.88 7.33
N GLU A 67 -14.57 -6.33 7.68
CA GLU A 67 -15.71 -6.30 6.76
C GLU A 67 -16.28 -4.87 6.69
N ILE A 68 -16.50 -4.35 5.48
CA ILE A 68 -17.08 -3.02 5.26
C ILE A 68 -18.33 -3.11 4.40
N ALA A 69 -19.45 -2.67 4.99
CA ALA A 69 -20.76 -2.57 4.37
C ALA A 69 -21.38 -1.18 4.60
N PRO A 70 -22.23 -0.68 3.67
CA PRO A 70 -22.46 -1.17 2.31
C PRO A 70 -21.48 -0.54 1.31
N LEU A 71 -21.23 -1.22 0.19
CA LEU A 71 -20.46 -0.68 -0.93
C LEU A 71 -21.23 0.52 -1.55
N LYS A 72 -20.89 1.75 -1.15
CA LYS A 72 -21.55 2.99 -1.64
C LYS A 72 -21.63 2.99 -3.19
N LYS A 73 -22.72 3.51 -3.76
CA LYS A 73 -23.02 3.55 -5.22
C LYS A 73 -21.86 4.01 -6.13
N LYS A 74 -20.91 4.80 -5.61
CA LYS A 74 -19.70 5.24 -6.33
C LYS A 74 -18.68 4.11 -6.55
N ALA A 75 -18.51 3.19 -5.60
CA ALA A 75 -17.61 2.05 -5.73
C ALA A 75 -18.16 0.98 -6.69
N THR A 76 -19.49 0.83 -6.77
CA THR A 76 -20.16 0.01 -7.80
C THR A 76 -19.89 0.51 -9.23
N LYS A 77 -19.64 1.82 -9.41
CA LYS A 77 -19.24 2.40 -10.71
C LYS A 77 -17.78 2.07 -11.07
N LEU A 78 -16.90 1.96 -10.07
CA LEU A 78 -15.52 1.51 -10.26
C LEU A 78 -15.48 0.04 -10.67
N LEU A 79 -16.30 -0.81 -10.04
CA LEU A 79 -16.47 -2.22 -10.43
C LEU A 79 -16.97 -2.38 -11.86
N LYS A 80 -17.97 -1.59 -12.29
CA LYS A 80 -18.51 -1.63 -13.65
C LYS A 80 -17.55 -1.11 -14.72
N SER A 81 -16.60 -0.25 -14.36
CA SER A 81 -15.63 0.33 -15.32
C SER A 81 -14.27 -0.36 -15.33
N LYS A 82 -13.97 -1.21 -14.33
CA LYS A 82 -12.77 -2.06 -14.24
C LYS A 82 -12.98 -3.51 -14.73
N ALA A 83 -14.14 -3.85 -15.28
CA ALA A 83 -14.36 -5.15 -15.93
C ALA A 83 -13.59 -5.22 -17.27
N ILE A 84 -12.26 -5.23 -17.17
CA ILE A 84 -11.34 -5.73 -18.19
C ILE A 84 -10.72 -6.95 -17.54
N ILE A 85 -11.38 -8.09 -17.71
CA ILE A 85 -10.85 -9.45 -17.93
C ILE A 85 -12.10 -10.32 -18.08
N ASP A 86 -12.32 -10.68 -19.33
CA ASP A 86 -13.28 -11.62 -19.87
C ASP A 86 -13.11 -12.99 -19.18
N THR A 87 -14.08 -13.43 -18.37
CA THR A 87 -14.43 -14.85 -17.99
C THR A 87 -15.11 -15.03 -16.63
N LEU A 88 -15.18 -14.01 -15.78
CA LEU A 88 -15.71 -14.20 -14.42
C LEU A 88 -17.04 -13.46 -14.24
N GLN A 89 -18.11 -14.25 -14.02
CA GLN A 89 -19.46 -13.80 -13.64
C GLN A 89 -19.44 -12.55 -12.74
N PRO A 90 -20.36 -11.60 -12.94
CA PRO A 90 -20.36 -10.33 -12.22
C PRO A 90 -20.49 -10.57 -10.72
N ILE A 91 -19.38 -10.42 -9.99
CA ILE A 91 -19.40 -10.38 -8.53
C ILE A 91 -20.06 -9.05 -8.18
N ARG A 92 -21.28 -9.11 -7.63
CA ARG A 92 -21.95 -7.96 -7.01
C ARG A 92 -21.88 -8.15 -5.50
N PRO A 93 -20.75 -7.88 -4.85
CA PRO A 93 -20.71 -7.98 -3.42
C PRO A 93 -21.24 -6.67 -2.84
N ASP A 94 -22.21 -6.78 -1.94
CA ASP A 94 -22.71 -5.62 -1.18
C ASP A 94 -21.69 -5.15 -0.11
N VAL A 95 -20.60 -5.91 0.02
CA VAL A 95 -19.56 -5.83 1.05
C VAL A 95 -18.18 -5.92 0.41
N TYR A 96 -17.17 -5.29 1.01
CA TYR A 96 -15.77 -5.55 0.69
C TYR A 96 -14.96 -5.74 1.98
N TYR A 97 -13.78 -6.33 1.86
CA TYR A 97 -12.91 -6.57 3.00
C TYR A 97 -11.66 -5.71 2.91
N GLU A 98 -11.24 -5.14 4.02
CA GLU A 98 -9.92 -4.55 4.19
C GLU A 98 -9.03 -5.53 4.93
N LEU A 99 -7.90 -5.86 4.32
CA LEU A 99 -6.84 -6.66 4.91
C LEU A 99 -5.67 -5.72 5.23
N GLU A 100 -5.13 -5.80 6.44
CA GLU A 100 -4.04 -4.92 6.90
C GLU A 100 -2.96 -5.70 7.64
N LEU A 101 -1.70 -5.47 7.28
CA LEU A 101 -0.53 -5.97 8.00
C LEU A 101 -0.36 -5.19 9.30
N ILE A 102 -0.49 -5.86 10.44
CA ILE A 102 -0.39 -5.22 11.76
C ILE A 102 0.86 -5.65 12.55
N ASP A 103 1.65 -6.57 12.03
CA ASP A 103 2.90 -7.05 12.66
C ASP A 103 4.12 -6.36 12.01
N ASP A 104 4.16 -5.03 12.15
CA ASP A 104 5.21 -4.15 11.62
C ASP A 104 6.59 -4.52 12.18
N ILE A 105 6.70 -4.80 13.48
CA ILE A 105 7.96 -5.17 14.15
C ILE A 105 8.58 -6.40 13.49
N LYS A 106 7.83 -7.50 13.34
CA LYS A 106 8.38 -8.71 12.71
C LYS A 106 8.66 -8.48 11.22
N TYR A 107 7.82 -7.73 10.53
CA TYR A 107 8.06 -7.40 9.12
C TYR A 107 9.37 -6.62 8.93
N ILE A 108 9.62 -5.62 9.78
CA ILE A 108 10.87 -4.86 9.82
C ILE A 108 12.07 -5.78 10.11
N GLN A 109 11.92 -6.75 11.01
CA GLN A 109 12.97 -7.76 11.25
C GLN A 109 13.26 -8.58 9.99
N GLN A 110 12.24 -9.04 9.25
CA GLN A 110 12.44 -9.76 7.98
C GLN A 110 13.19 -8.90 6.95
N ILE A 111 12.80 -7.62 6.81
CA ILE A 111 13.48 -6.66 5.92
C ILE A 111 14.95 -6.49 6.32
N ASN A 112 15.22 -6.22 7.59
CA ASN A 112 16.59 -5.94 8.04
C ASN A 112 17.51 -7.16 7.97
N ASN A 113 16.95 -8.37 8.05
CA ASN A 113 17.68 -9.62 7.90
C ASN A 113 18.01 -9.94 6.43
N ASP A 114 17.19 -9.50 5.48
CA ASP A 114 17.48 -9.62 4.06
C ASP A 114 18.26 -8.41 3.52
N LYS A 115 19.57 -8.58 3.34
CA LYS A 115 20.47 -7.54 2.83
C LYS A 115 20.06 -7.03 1.45
N ALA A 116 19.52 -7.89 0.58
CA ALA A 116 19.13 -7.49 -0.77
C ALA A 116 17.95 -6.50 -0.72
N THR A 117 16.90 -6.88 0.00
CA THR A 117 15.73 -6.02 0.23
C THR A 117 16.09 -4.74 0.97
N LEU A 118 16.86 -4.83 2.07
CA LEU A 118 17.28 -3.65 2.82
C LEU A 118 18.07 -2.67 1.95
N ASN A 119 18.99 -3.16 1.13
CA ASN A 119 19.77 -2.32 0.21
C ASN A 119 18.88 -1.67 -0.87
N PHE A 120 17.93 -2.42 -1.43
CA PHE A 120 16.97 -1.87 -2.39
C PHE A 120 16.18 -0.71 -1.78
N ILE A 121 15.58 -0.91 -0.61
CA ILE A 121 14.80 0.10 0.10
C ILE A 121 15.66 1.34 0.38
N LYS A 122 16.87 1.15 0.93
CA LYS A 122 17.76 2.27 1.30
C LYS A 122 18.21 3.12 0.12
N ASN A 123 18.34 2.52 -1.06
CA ASN A 123 18.83 3.19 -2.26
C ASN A 123 17.69 3.77 -3.12
N THR A 124 16.43 3.46 -2.79
CA THR A 124 15.26 3.85 -3.58
C THR A 124 14.35 4.73 -2.72
N SER A 125 14.44 6.05 -2.88
CA SER A 125 13.66 7.00 -2.06
C SER A 125 12.14 6.88 -2.25
N SER A 126 11.70 6.29 -3.36
CA SER A 126 10.30 5.99 -3.70
C SER A 126 9.86 4.57 -3.30
N ALA A 127 10.72 3.81 -2.60
CA ALA A 127 10.35 2.50 -2.11
C ALA A 127 9.26 2.61 -1.05
N GLY A 128 8.26 1.75 -1.18
CA GLY A 128 7.19 1.57 -0.20
C GLY A 128 6.80 0.11 -0.08
N VAL A 129 5.90 -0.17 0.85
CA VAL A 129 5.33 -1.51 1.06
C VAL A 129 3.82 -1.44 0.99
N ILE A 130 3.20 -2.44 0.37
CA ILE A 130 1.75 -2.65 0.45
C ILE A 130 1.40 -3.17 1.84
N THR A 131 0.85 -2.32 2.70
CA THR A 131 0.46 -2.68 4.07
C THR A 131 -1.03 -2.97 4.21
N LYS A 132 -1.86 -2.42 3.30
CA LYS A 132 -3.30 -2.61 3.30
C LYS A 132 -3.82 -2.84 1.89
N ILE A 133 -4.77 -3.76 1.74
CA ILE A 133 -5.52 -3.95 0.50
C ILE A 133 -7.01 -4.02 0.78
N SER A 134 -7.80 -3.45 -0.12
CA SER A 134 -9.25 -3.60 -0.15
C SER A 134 -9.61 -4.61 -1.23
N ILE A 135 -10.35 -5.66 -0.87
CA ILE A 135 -10.62 -6.79 -1.75
C ILE A 135 -12.10 -7.16 -1.79
N ILE A 136 -12.45 -7.85 -2.86
CA ILE A 136 -13.70 -8.60 -3.02
C ILE A 136 -13.34 -10.07 -3.21
N THR A 137 -14.13 -10.96 -2.60
CA THR A 137 -14.03 -12.40 -2.80
C THR A 137 -15.40 -13.00 -3.09
N ARG A 138 -15.44 -14.11 -3.82
CA ARG A 138 -16.65 -14.94 -3.99
C ARG A 138 -16.92 -15.86 -2.81
N ASN A 139 -15.88 -16.18 -2.04
CA ASN A 139 -15.94 -17.07 -0.90
C ASN A 139 -15.48 -16.31 0.34
N ASN A 140 -16.43 -15.64 0.99
CA ASN A 140 -16.18 -14.86 2.21
C ASN A 140 -16.35 -15.69 3.50
N GLN A 141 -16.87 -16.90 3.43
CA GLN A 141 -17.14 -17.71 4.63
C GLN A 141 -15.89 -17.90 5.48
N ARG A 142 -14.76 -18.25 4.85
CA ARG A 142 -13.45 -18.41 5.51
C ARG A 142 -12.98 -17.12 6.20
N LEU A 143 -13.23 -15.98 5.57
CA LEU A 143 -12.81 -14.67 6.05
C LEU A 143 -13.69 -14.18 7.20
N ASN A 144 -14.99 -14.47 7.17
CA ASN A 144 -15.97 -14.02 8.15
C ASN A 144 -15.88 -14.77 9.49
N THR A 145 -15.43 -16.01 9.46
CA THR A 145 -15.25 -16.84 10.67
C THR A 145 -13.82 -16.78 11.23
N ALA A 146 -12.94 -15.99 10.60
CA ALA A 146 -11.54 -15.90 10.98
C ALA A 146 -11.37 -15.30 12.38
N SER A 147 -10.72 -16.06 13.27
CA SER A 147 -10.26 -15.56 14.57
C SER A 147 -8.87 -14.92 14.45
N ASN A 148 -8.00 -15.52 13.64
CA ASN A 148 -6.65 -15.05 13.36
C ASN A 148 -6.29 -15.26 11.90
N ILE A 149 -5.58 -14.32 11.31
CA ILE A 149 -5.07 -14.40 9.95
C ILE A 149 -3.57 -14.10 9.98
N PHE A 150 -2.81 -14.94 9.28
CA PHE A 150 -1.37 -14.77 9.14
C PHE A 150 -0.97 -14.73 7.67
N LEU A 151 -0.16 -13.74 7.30
CA LEU A 151 0.57 -13.73 6.05
C LEU A 151 1.75 -14.70 6.15
N LYS A 152 1.82 -15.64 5.22
CA LYS A 152 2.88 -16.65 5.11
C LYS A 152 3.38 -16.73 3.69
N GLN A 153 4.57 -17.31 3.54
CA GLN A 153 5.21 -17.52 2.27
C GLN A 153 5.44 -19.02 2.04
N ALA A 154 5.06 -19.51 0.87
CA ALA A 154 5.31 -20.87 0.44
C ALA A 154 6.75 -21.04 -0.06
N LYS A 155 7.19 -22.28 -0.28
CA LYS A 155 8.56 -22.60 -0.72
C LYS A 155 8.90 -22.03 -2.10
N ASP A 156 7.90 -21.77 -2.92
CA ASP A 156 8.01 -21.14 -4.24
C ASP A 156 7.97 -19.60 -4.17
N ASN A 157 8.10 -19.04 -2.97
CA ASN A 157 8.00 -17.61 -2.64
C ASN A 157 6.60 -17.00 -2.81
N THR A 158 5.57 -17.79 -3.10
CA THR A 158 4.19 -17.29 -3.22
C THR A 158 3.65 -16.91 -1.83
N LEU A 159 3.06 -15.71 -1.72
CA LEU A 159 2.38 -15.28 -0.49
C LEU A 159 0.97 -15.85 -0.42
N TYR A 160 0.55 -16.17 0.80
CA TYR A 160 -0.82 -16.63 1.08
C TYR A 160 -1.26 -16.23 2.48
N LEU A 161 -2.57 -16.24 2.70
CA LEU A 161 -3.16 -16.06 4.02
C LEU A 161 -3.47 -17.44 4.63
N GLU A 162 -2.93 -17.68 5.81
CA GLU A 162 -3.35 -18.78 6.67
C GLU A 162 -4.41 -18.24 7.64
N VAL A 163 -5.63 -18.75 7.50
CA VAL A 163 -6.81 -18.30 8.24
C VAL A 163 -7.18 -19.38 9.25
N HIS A 164 -7.20 -18.99 10.50
CA HIS A 164 -7.59 -19.83 11.64
C HIS A 164 -8.98 -19.39 12.07
N ASP A 165 -9.93 -20.31 12.16
CA ASP A 165 -11.27 -20.00 12.65
C ASP A 165 -11.38 -20.13 14.18
N SER A 166 -12.59 -20.04 14.74
CA SER A 166 -12.82 -20.19 16.18
C SER A 166 -12.71 -21.63 16.70
N GLN A 167 -12.73 -22.63 15.80
CA GLN A 167 -12.59 -24.05 16.10
C GLN A 167 -11.14 -24.54 15.91
N ASN A 168 -10.22 -23.63 15.55
CA ASN A 168 -8.83 -23.89 15.17
C ASN A 168 -8.68 -24.67 13.86
N ASP A 169 -9.70 -24.67 13.00
CA ASP A 169 -9.53 -25.17 11.64
C ASP A 169 -8.67 -24.18 10.84
N ILE A 170 -7.73 -24.74 10.08
CA ILE A 170 -6.78 -23.98 9.28
C ILE A 170 -7.22 -24.04 7.82
N SER A 171 -7.39 -22.87 7.22
CA SER A 171 -7.61 -22.74 5.78
C SER A 171 -6.55 -21.85 5.14
N ILE A 172 -6.17 -22.19 3.91
CA ILE A 172 -5.26 -21.40 3.10
C ILE A 172 -6.09 -20.62 2.08
N VAL A 173 -5.80 -19.33 1.95
CA VAL A 173 -6.45 -18.45 0.97
C VAL A 173 -5.37 -17.79 0.12
N SER A 174 -5.45 -17.99 -1.19
CA SER A 174 -4.54 -17.33 -2.13
C SER A 174 -5.03 -15.91 -2.46
N PHE A 175 -4.11 -14.96 -2.61
CA PHE A 175 -4.45 -13.61 -3.08
C PHE A 175 -5.05 -13.62 -4.51
N LYS A 176 -4.84 -14.69 -5.29
CA LYS A 176 -5.48 -14.90 -6.60
C LYS A 176 -6.99 -15.11 -6.52
N GLU A 177 -7.51 -15.48 -5.34
CA GLU A 177 -8.96 -15.61 -5.11
C GLU A 177 -9.65 -14.25 -4.95
N PHE A 178 -8.87 -13.16 -4.86
CA PHE A 178 -9.36 -11.82 -4.59
C PHE A 178 -9.37 -10.93 -5.83
N GLN A 179 -10.43 -10.14 -5.94
CA GLN A 179 -10.46 -8.99 -6.83
C GLN A 179 -10.03 -7.75 -6.04
N LEU A 180 -8.88 -7.18 -6.38
CA LEU A 180 -8.35 -5.98 -5.73
C LEU A 180 -9.15 -4.73 -6.12
N LEU A 181 -9.64 -4.01 -5.12
CA LEU A 181 -10.33 -2.74 -5.26
C LEU A 181 -9.38 -1.55 -5.16
N ASP A 182 -8.62 -1.52 -4.07
CA ASP A 182 -7.70 -0.46 -3.68
C ASP A 182 -6.57 -1.02 -2.79
N TYR A 183 -5.53 -0.22 -2.56
CA TYR A 183 -4.40 -0.56 -1.73
C TYR A 183 -3.80 0.69 -1.09
N GLU A 184 -3.14 0.51 0.05
CA GLU A 184 -2.38 1.53 0.75
C GLU A 184 -0.90 1.17 0.73
N VAL A 185 -0.07 2.19 0.54
CA VAL A 185 1.38 2.08 0.55
C VAL A 185 1.89 2.76 1.82
N SER A 186 2.70 2.07 2.59
CA SER A 186 3.45 2.64 3.69
C SER A 186 4.90 2.93 3.28
N THR A 187 5.48 3.96 3.91
CA THR A 187 6.85 4.42 3.75
C THR A 187 7.74 3.95 4.90
N PHE A 188 9.04 3.85 4.64
CA PHE A 188 10.03 3.39 5.62
C PHE A 188 10.66 4.54 6.39
N CYS A 189 10.87 4.33 7.69
CA CYS A 189 11.65 5.20 8.56
C CYS A 189 12.97 4.51 8.91
N TYR A 190 14.06 5.28 8.80
CA TYR A 190 15.41 4.80 8.98
C TYR A 190 16.00 5.29 10.30
N GLY A 191 16.84 4.46 10.91
CA GLY A 191 17.64 4.81 12.09
C GLY A 191 18.98 4.09 12.08
N LEU A 192 19.82 4.41 13.07
CA LEU A 192 21.09 3.74 13.30
C LEU A 192 20.91 2.67 14.38
N ASN A 193 21.41 1.47 14.12
CA ASN A 193 21.48 0.42 15.14
C ASN A 193 22.67 0.63 16.09
N GLN A 194 22.84 -0.26 17.07
CA GLN A 194 23.94 -0.23 18.03
C GLN A 194 25.35 -0.29 17.40
N LYS A 195 25.45 -0.74 16.14
CA LYS A 195 26.69 -0.81 15.35
C LYS A 195 26.84 0.36 14.38
N PHE A 196 26.03 1.42 14.53
CA PHE A 196 25.98 2.58 13.64
C PHE A 196 25.67 2.23 12.18
N GLN A 197 24.93 1.14 11.95
CA GLN A 197 24.47 0.76 10.62
C GLN A 197 23.03 1.24 10.40
N ILE A 198 22.78 1.82 9.23
CA ILE A 198 21.44 2.28 8.84
C ILE A 198 20.53 1.07 8.60
N GLN A 199 19.42 1.03 9.32
CA GLN A 199 18.37 0.01 9.26
C GLN A 199 16.99 0.65 9.13
N VAL A 200 16.00 -0.13 8.69
CA VAL A 200 14.60 0.24 8.80
C VAL A 200 14.20 0.07 10.26
N MET A 201 13.62 1.08 10.87
CA MET A 201 13.20 1.06 12.27
C MET A 201 11.69 1.14 12.43
N ASP A 202 10.98 1.65 11.43
CA ASP A 202 9.53 1.83 11.46
C ASP A 202 8.93 1.86 10.03
N VAL A 203 7.64 1.54 9.91
CA VAL A 203 6.86 1.53 8.67
C VAL A 203 5.57 2.31 8.91
N LEU A 204 5.42 3.45 8.22
CA LEU A 204 4.32 4.39 8.45
C LEU A 204 3.45 4.55 7.21
N GLU A 205 2.15 4.74 7.40
CA GLU A 205 1.22 5.13 6.32
C GLU A 205 1.77 6.34 5.54
N ALA A 206 1.56 6.35 4.21
CA ALA A 206 2.00 7.44 3.38
C ALA A 206 1.49 8.81 3.89
N GLY A 207 2.42 9.76 4.03
CA GLY A 207 2.12 11.12 4.50
C GLY A 207 2.28 11.32 6.02
N LYS A 208 2.41 10.24 6.81
CA LYS A 208 2.88 10.35 8.19
C LYS A 208 4.37 10.70 8.23
N LYS A 209 4.80 11.34 9.32
CA LYS A 209 6.21 11.71 9.53
C LYS A 209 6.86 10.70 10.46
N CYS A 210 8.10 10.31 10.16
CA CYS A 210 8.94 9.60 11.13
C CYS A 210 9.09 10.41 12.41
N ASP A 211 9.22 9.70 13.53
CA ASP A 211 9.63 10.27 14.80
C ASP A 211 10.96 11.03 14.68
N ASN A 212 11.18 12.01 15.56
CA ASN A 212 12.29 12.96 15.44
C ASN A 212 13.70 12.32 15.37
N SER A 213 13.87 11.13 15.98
CA SER A 213 15.11 10.35 15.98
C SER A 213 15.32 9.54 14.68
N LEU A 214 14.26 9.31 13.92
CA LEU A 214 14.27 8.58 12.67
C LEU A 214 14.23 9.54 11.47
N LYS A 215 14.60 9.05 10.30
CA LYS A 215 14.59 9.83 9.05
C LYS A 215 13.80 9.12 7.97
N ASN A 216 13.11 9.90 7.13
CA ASN A 216 12.44 9.40 5.93
C ASN A 216 13.44 9.05 4.81
N ARG A 217 14.68 9.56 4.89
CA ARG A 217 15.71 9.37 3.87
C ARG A 217 17.04 8.96 4.49
N VAL A 218 17.70 8.02 3.85
CA VAL A 218 19.03 7.53 4.24
C VAL A 218 20.09 8.62 4.11
N GLN A 219 19.93 9.54 3.15
CA GLN A 219 20.85 10.65 2.88
C GLN A 219 20.99 11.59 4.08
N ASP A 220 19.93 11.77 4.87
CA ASP A 220 19.90 12.67 6.02
C ASP A 220 20.88 12.22 7.14
N PHE A 221 21.36 10.96 7.12
CA PHE A 221 22.41 10.47 8.03
C PHE A 221 23.84 10.75 7.55
N LYS A 222 24.05 10.94 6.24
CA LYS A 222 25.39 11.21 5.68
C LYS A 222 25.84 12.64 5.99
N GLU A 223 24.91 13.59 5.99
CA GLU A 223 25.17 15.00 6.34
C GLU A 223 25.59 15.16 7.81
N GLN A 224 25.07 14.32 8.71
CA GLN A 224 25.50 14.32 10.10
C GLN A 224 26.94 13.82 10.27
N LYS A 225 27.35 12.77 9.55
CA LYS A 225 28.71 12.23 9.70
C LYS A 225 29.78 13.24 9.26
N SER A 226 29.54 13.99 8.18
CA SER A 226 30.46 15.06 7.72
C SER A 226 30.60 16.24 8.69
N LEU A 227 29.67 16.42 9.64
CA LEU A 227 29.76 17.49 10.65
C LEU A 227 30.60 17.09 11.87
N PHE A 228 30.91 15.80 12.04
CA PHE A 228 31.69 15.29 13.17
C PHE A 228 33.09 14.78 12.78
N ASP A 229 33.41 14.75 11.49
CA ASP A 229 34.75 14.45 10.97
C ASP A 229 35.61 15.74 10.91
N PHE A 230 35.83 16.39 12.07
CA PHE A 230 36.79 17.50 12.26
C PHE A 230 38.12 17.01 12.85
#